data_AF-X0YQP1-F1
#
_entry.id   AF-X0YQP1-F1
#
_cell.length_a   1.000
_cell.length_b   1.000
_cell.length_c   1.000
_cell.angle_alpha   90.00
_cell.angle_beta   90.00
_cell.angle_gamma   90.00
#
_symmetry.space_group_name_H-M   'P 1'
#
loop_
_entity.id
_entity.type
_entity.pdbx_description
1 polymer ?
#
loop_
_entity_poly.entity_id
_entity_poly.type
_entity_poly.pdbx_seq_one_letter_code
_entity_poly.pdbx_strand_id
1 'polypeptide(L)'
;MTSFDMRYMMMSDLLLTGEAFAVIERVSGTVTALIPLPSNQIKTDIDGRGRLSYVWSPGSDATQKGALQTTFRQDQMWRITGFTRNGVNGLSPIGIQRETIGDAISARRHGSRTLANGISGSGVFKHPENFDTEESRERFKKSVARGVGGVWNAGSALVLEGGLEYEVLSQNNEDLQYLQTRKFQIEDVARIFGVPPHMIQHLERATFNNIEQQSIQFVQYALLPWMVRFE
;
A
#
# COMPACT_ATOMS: atom_id res chain seq x y z
N MET A 1 2.96 5.48 27.57
CA MET A 1 2.07 5.42 26.39
C MET A 1 0.73 5.97 26.81
N THR A 2 0.16 6.91 26.07
CA THR A 2 -1.16 7.45 26.41
C THR A 2 -2.28 6.52 25.91
N SER A 3 -3.50 6.70 26.40
CA SER A 3 -4.66 5.95 25.89
C SER A 3 -4.88 6.18 24.39
N PHE A 4 -4.63 7.41 23.93
CA PHE A 4 -4.71 7.76 22.51
C PHE A 4 -3.70 6.96 21.68
N ASP A 5 -2.42 6.96 22.08
CA ASP A 5 -1.36 6.24 21.34
C ASP A 5 -1.66 4.75 21.25
N MET A 6 -2.15 4.15 22.35
CA MET A 6 -2.54 2.74 22.38
C MET A 6 -3.66 2.46 21.37
N ARG A 7 -4.76 3.23 21.42
CA ARG A 7 -5.88 3.05 20.49
C ARG A 7 -5.46 3.29 19.04
N TYR A 8 -4.60 4.28 18.81
CA TYR A 8 -4.07 4.57 17.48
C TYR A 8 -3.22 3.43 16.92
N MET A 9 -2.34 2.85 17.75
CA MET A 9 -1.55 1.68 17.38
C MET A 9 -2.45 0.47 17.08
N MET A 10 -3.39 0.16 17.98
CA MET A 10 -4.32 -0.96 17.79
C MET A 10 -5.22 -0.75 16.56
N MET A 11 -5.68 0.48 16.32
CA MET A 11 -6.48 0.77 15.13
C MET A 11 -5.67 0.61 13.85
N SER A 12 -4.40 1.02 13.86
CA SER A 12 -3.49 0.79 12.74
C SER A 12 -3.34 -0.70 12.42
N ASP A 13 -3.16 -1.53 13.46
CA ASP A 13 -3.08 -2.98 13.31
C ASP A 13 -4.40 -3.57 12.77
N LEU A 14 -5.56 -3.13 13.25
CA LEU A 14 -6.86 -3.55 12.71
C LEU A 14 -7.01 -3.24 11.22
N LEU A 15 -6.57 -2.05 10.79
CA LEU A 15 -6.66 -1.65 9.38
C LEU A 15 -5.64 -2.38 8.49
N LEU A 16 -4.48 -2.76 9.04
CA LEU A 16 -3.41 -3.41 8.29
C LEU A 16 -3.55 -4.94 8.29
N THR A 17 -3.69 -5.58 9.43
CA THR A 17 -3.70 -7.05 9.56
C THR A 17 -5.08 -7.62 9.85
N GLY A 18 -6.05 -6.77 10.21
CA GLY A 18 -7.40 -7.20 10.56
C GLY A 18 -7.58 -7.53 12.03
N GLU A 19 -6.52 -7.47 12.84
CA GLU A 19 -6.53 -7.84 14.26
C GLU A 19 -5.65 -6.91 15.08
N ALA A 20 -6.05 -6.63 16.32
CA ALA A 20 -5.22 -5.94 17.28
C ALA A 20 -5.25 -6.64 18.63
N PHE A 21 -4.13 -6.56 19.33
CA PHE A 21 -3.87 -7.30 20.56
C PHE A 21 -3.28 -6.38 21.62
N ALA A 22 -3.74 -6.52 22.85
CA ALA A 22 -3.12 -5.90 24.02
C ALA A 22 -3.07 -6.89 25.18
N VAL A 23 -1.90 -7.05 25.77
CA VAL A 23 -1.73 -7.86 26.99
C VAL A 23 -2.42 -7.14 28.14
N ILE A 24 -3.19 -7.89 28.91
CA ILE A 24 -3.87 -7.40 30.10
C ILE A 24 -2.95 -7.66 31.30
N GLU A 25 -2.38 -6.60 31.84
CA GLU A 25 -1.64 -6.68 33.09
C GLU A 25 -2.60 -6.54 34.27
N ARG A 26 -2.43 -7.42 35.27
CA ARG A 26 -3.25 -7.43 36.48
C ARG A 26 -2.37 -7.46 37.71
N VAL A 27 -2.76 -6.66 38.71
CA VAL A 27 -2.22 -6.74 40.07
C VAL A 27 -3.37 -7.09 41.00
N SER A 28 -3.24 -8.21 41.71
CA SER A 28 -4.28 -8.72 42.63
C SER A 28 -5.67 -8.81 41.98
N GLY A 29 -5.74 -9.26 40.73
CA GLY A 29 -6.99 -9.43 39.97
C GLY A 29 -7.52 -8.16 39.28
N THR A 30 -7.04 -6.98 39.67
CA THR A 30 -7.43 -5.69 39.09
C THR A 30 -6.59 -5.40 37.85
N VAL A 31 -7.21 -4.97 36.74
CA VAL A 31 -6.49 -4.56 35.52
C VAL A 31 -5.74 -3.26 35.80
N THR A 32 -4.41 -3.27 35.65
CA THR A 32 -3.55 -2.11 35.87
C THR A 32 -3.06 -1.47 34.59
N ALA A 33 -2.88 -2.26 33.53
CA ALA A 33 -2.44 -1.76 32.23
C ALA A 33 -2.92 -2.65 31.08
N LEU A 34 -3.00 -2.02 29.90
CA LEU A 34 -3.16 -2.68 28.61
C LEU A 34 -1.94 -2.34 27.77
N ILE A 35 -1.17 -3.34 27.39
CA ILE A 35 0.07 -3.17 26.63
C ILE A 35 -0.17 -3.67 25.20
N PRO A 36 -0.32 -2.79 24.21
CA PRO A 36 -0.54 -3.22 22.84
C PRO A 36 0.71 -3.93 22.31
N LEU A 37 0.49 -5.05 21.62
CA LEU A 37 1.54 -5.80 20.94
C LEU A 37 1.31 -5.75 19.43
N PRO A 38 2.37 -5.57 18.62
CA PRO A 38 2.24 -5.60 17.17
C PRO A 38 1.58 -6.89 16.69
N SER A 39 0.51 -6.76 15.91
CA SER A 39 -0.28 -7.92 15.46
C SER A 39 0.51 -8.92 14.61
N ASN A 40 1.56 -8.48 13.92
CA ASN A 40 2.47 -9.35 13.17
C ASN A 40 3.38 -10.24 14.06
N GLN A 41 3.45 -9.97 15.37
CA GLN A 41 4.18 -10.77 16.35
C GLN A 41 3.28 -11.77 17.09
N ILE A 42 1.98 -11.77 16.81
CA ILE A 42 0.99 -12.61 17.49
C ILE A 42 0.43 -13.63 16.51
N LYS A 43 0.43 -14.90 16.90
CA LYS A 43 -0.32 -15.97 16.24
C LYS A 43 -1.49 -16.39 17.13
N THR A 44 -2.70 -16.26 16.61
CA THR A 44 -3.91 -16.82 17.23
C THR A 44 -3.99 -18.31 16.95
N ASP A 45 -4.21 -19.11 17.99
CA ASP A 45 -4.36 -20.56 17.94
C ASP A 45 -5.52 -21.02 18.83
N ILE A 46 -5.95 -22.27 18.68
CA ILE A 46 -6.96 -22.90 19.53
C ILE A 46 -6.27 -23.91 20.46
N ASP A 47 -6.43 -23.74 21.78
CA ASP A 47 -5.89 -24.66 22.77
C ASP A 47 -6.58 -26.04 22.73
N GLY A 48 -5.99 -27.03 23.40
CA GLY A 48 -6.56 -28.39 23.47
C GLY A 48 -7.94 -28.49 24.15
N ARG A 49 -8.50 -27.38 24.64
CA ARG A 49 -9.85 -27.27 25.22
C ARG A 49 -10.79 -26.45 24.33
N GLY A 50 -10.39 -26.11 23.11
CA GLY A 50 -11.21 -25.34 22.17
C GLY A 50 -11.27 -23.84 22.44
N ARG A 51 -10.42 -23.30 23.32
CA ARG A 51 -10.37 -21.87 23.63
C ARG A 51 -9.26 -21.18 22.86
N LEU A 52 -9.40 -19.87 22.65
CA LEU A 52 -8.35 -19.11 21.98
C LEU A 52 -7.09 -19.03 22.86
N SER A 53 -5.94 -19.10 22.19
CA SER A 53 -4.62 -18.83 22.76
C SER A 53 -3.83 -17.95 21.80
N TYR A 54 -2.89 -17.19 22.35
CA TYR A 54 -2.13 -16.21 21.58
C TYR A 54 -0.65 -16.44 21.82
N VAL A 55 0.05 -16.81 20.77
CA VAL A 55 1.48 -17.06 20.81
C VAL A 55 2.19 -15.79 20.35
N TRP A 56 2.85 -15.12 21.28
CA TRP A 56 3.71 -13.98 20.98
C TRP A 56 5.14 -14.43 20.71
N SER A 57 5.68 -13.96 19.59
CA SER A 57 7.06 -14.17 19.19
C SER A 57 7.78 -12.81 19.15
N PRO A 58 8.85 -12.63 19.94
CA PRO A 58 9.61 -11.39 19.93
C PRO A 58 10.16 -11.07 18.53
N GLY A 59 10.12 -9.80 18.16
CA GLY A 59 10.74 -9.27 16.95
C GLY A 59 12.26 -9.18 17.05
N SER A 60 12.89 -8.72 15.98
CA SER A 60 14.34 -8.52 15.90
C SER A 60 14.84 -7.23 16.55
N ASP A 61 13.95 -6.43 17.13
CA ASP A 61 14.31 -5.13 17.71
C ASP A 61 15.19 -5.27 18.94
N ALA A 62 16.11 -4.32 19.11
CA ALA A 62 17.05 -4.31 20.23
C ALA A 62 16.36 -4.32 21.61
N THR A 63 15.14 -3.77 21.70
CA THR A 63 14.31 -3.74 22.90
C THR A 63 13.72 -5.09 23.29
N GLN A 64 13.61 -6.02 22.33
CA GLN A 64 13.04 -7.37 22.52
C GLN A 64 14.12 -8.46 22.45
N LYS A 65 15.39 -8.06 22.35
CA LYS A 65 16.53 -8.98 22.23
C LYS A 65 16.65 -9.86 23.47
N GLY A 66 16.52 -11.17 23.27
CA GLY A 66 16.60 -12.18 24.34
C GLY A 66 15.27 -12.48 25.02
N ALA A 67 14.17 -11.82 24.64
CA ALA A 67 12.84 -12.22 25.07
C ALA A 67 12.50 -13.61 24.50
N LEU A 68 11.75 -14.39 25.27
CA LEU A 68 11.30 -15.73 24.87
C LEU A 68 9.89 -15.67 24.31
N GLN A 69 9.60 -16.60 23.39
CA GLN A 69 8.24 -16.84 22.92
C GLN A 69 7.32 -17.10 24.12
N THR A 70 6.20 -16.41 24.17
CA THR A 70 5.26 -16.45 25.30
C THR A 70 3.86 -16.75 24.80
N THR A 71 3.17 -17.69 25.46
CA THR A 71 1.78 -18.02 25.14
C THR A 71 0.85 -17.40 26.17
N PHE A 72 -0.07 -16.57 25.70
CA PHE A 72 -1.13 -15.96 26.50
C PHE A 72 -2.44 -16.72 26.33
N ARG A 73 -3.17 -16.89 27.44
CA ARG A 73 -4.53 -17.41 27.43
C ARG A 73 -5.54 -16.35 26.99
N GLN A 74 -6.75 -16.77 26.62
CA GLN A 74 -7.84 -15.88 26.21
C GLN A 74 -8.16 -14.75 27.22
N ASP A 75 -8.02 -15.02 28.52
CA ASP A 75 -8.28 -14.06 29.62
C ASP A 75 -7.12 -13.10 29.92
N GLN A 76 -5.95 -13.32 29.31
CA GLN A 76 -4.75 -12.51 29.48
C GLN A 76 -4.51 -11.53 28.33
N MET A 77 -5.32 -11.61 27.27
CA MET A 77 -5.15 -10.82 26.06
C MET A 77 -6.49 -10.19 25.68
N TRP A 78 -6.49 -8.87 25.58
CA TRP A 78 -7.57 -8.14 24.93
C TRP A 78 -7.34 -8.19 23.43
N ARG A 79 -8.21 -8.89 22.73
CA ARG A 79 -8.18 -9.01 21.27
C ARG A 79 -9.37 -8.27 20.69
N ILE A 80 -9.09 -7.42 19.71
CA ILE A 80 -10.09 -6.84 18.82
C ILE A 80 -9.85 -7.46 17.45
N THR A 81 -10.91 -7.97 16.83
CA THR A 81 -10.81 -8.56 15.48
C THR A 81 -11.76 -7.83 14.55
N GLY A 82 -11.37 -7.68 13.29
CA GLY A 82 -12.21 -7.16 12.22
C GLY A 82 -13.24 -8.19 11.75
N PHE A 83 -13.52 -8.22 10.46
CA PHE A 83 -14.34 -9.30 9.90
C PHE A 83 -13.57 -10.61 9.89
N THR A 84 -14.22 -11.70 10.32
CA THR A 84 -13.65 -13.05 10.31
C THR A 84 -14.59 -14.01 9.61
N ARG A 85 -14.03 -14.97 8.84
CA ARG A 85 -14.81 -16.04 8.19
C ARG A 85 -14.85 -17.33 9.01
N ASN A 86 -13.83 -17.57 9.83
CA ASN A 86 -13.67 -18.81 10.59
C ASN A 86 -13.90 -18.60 12.10
N GLY A 87 -14.12 -17.36 12.55
CA GLY A 87 -14.24 -17.02 13.97
C GLY A 87 -12.90 -16.96 14.72
N VAL A 88 -11.79 -17.27 14.05
CA VAL A 88 -10.46 -17.43 14.66
C VAL A 88 -9.48 -16.37 14.20
N ASN A 89 -9.44 -16.02 12.91
CA ASN A 89 -8.53 -15.01 12.38
C ASN A 89 -9.31 -13.87 11.75
N GLY A 90 -8.87 -12.65 12.02
CA GLY A 90 -9.35 -11.48 11.32
C GLY A 90 -8.82 -11.47 9.89
N LEU A 91 -9.64 -11.01 8.95
CA LEU A 91 -9.17 -10.81 7.58
C LEU A 91 -8.49 -9.45 7.46
N SER A 92 -7.25 -9.46 6.97
CA SER A 92 -6.50 -8.25 6.63
C SER A 92 -7.19 -7.51 5.47
N PRO A 93 -7.59 -6.22 5.65
CA PRO A 93 -8.17 -5.42 4.57
C PRO A 93 -7.23 -5.29 3.37
N ILE A 94 -5.95 -5.00 3.61
CA ILE A 94 -4.93 -4.93 2.55
C ILE A 94 -4.63 -6.30 1.95
N GLY A 95 -4.74 -7.38 2.74
CA GLY A 95 -4.55 -8.76 2.27
C GLY A 95 -5.64 -9.21 1.31
N ILE A 96 -6.91 -8.88 1.60
CA ILE A 96 -8.04 -9.12 0.69
C ILE A 96 -7.89 -8.29 -0.59
N GLN A 97 -7.43 -7.04 -0.45
CA GLN A 97 -7.35 -6.07 -1.55
C GLN A 97 -5.95 -5.97 -2.16
N ARG A 98 -5.14 -7.04 -2.03
CA ARG A 98 -3.72 -7.05 -2.44
C ARG A 98 -3.53 -6.78 -3.94
N GLU A 99 -4.45 -7.24 -4.78
CA GLU A 99 -4.38 -7.01 -6.23
C GLU A 99 -4.65 -5.55 -6.57
N THR A 100 -5.68 -4.94 -5.98
CA THR A 100 -5.98 -3.50 -6.12
C THR A 100 -4.78 -2.62 -5.74
N ILE A 101 -4.11 -2.95 -4.63
CA ILE A 101 -2.90 -2.25 -4.19
C ILE A 101 -1.73 -2.54 -5.15
N GLY A 102 -1.59 -3.79 -5.60
CA GLY A 102 -0.59 -4.22 -6.56
C GLY A 102 -0.69 -3.49 -7.91
N ASP A 103 -1.91 -3.30 -8.40
CA ASP A 103 -2.21 -2.54 -9.61
C ASP A 103 -1.83 -1.07 -9.45
N ALA A 104 -2.15 -0.46 -8.31
CA ALA A 104 -1.76 0.92 -7.99
C ALA A 104 -0.23 1.11 -7.93
N ILE A 105 0.49 0.16 -7.31
CA ILE A 105 1.95 0.15 -7.28
C ILE A 105 2.52 -0.01 -8.70
N SER A 106 1.95 -0.91 -9.49
CA SER A 106 2.42 -1.21 -10.85
C SER A 106 2.23 -0.02 -11.78
N ALA A 107 1.07 0.63 -11.75
CA ALA A 107 0.81 1.84 -12.53
C ALA A 107 1.74 2.99 -12.10
N ARG A 108 1.97 3.17 -10.79
CA ARG A 108 2.94 4.16 -10.30
C ARG A 108 4.33 3.88 -10.87
N ARG A 109 4.80 2.63 -10.82
CA ARG A 109 6.10 2.22 -11.38
C ARG A 109 6.17 2.43 -12.89
N HIS A 110 5.10 2.12 -13.62
CA HIS A 110 5.02 2.37 -15.05
C HIS A 110 5.20 3.86 -15.35
N GLY A 111 4.39 4.74 -14.75
CA GLY A 111 4.52 6.17 -14.99
C GLY A 111 5.88 6.74 -14.54
N SER A 112 6.42 6.29 -13.40
CA SER A 112 7.78 6.69 -12.99
C SER A 112 8.83 6.30 -14.01
N ARG A 113 8.73 5.11 -14.62
CA ARG A 113 9.66 4.66 -15.68
C ARG A 113 9.47 5.45 -16.97
N THR A 114 8.23 5.67 -17.39
CA THR A 114 7.91 6.43 -18.60
C THR A 114 8.43 7.87 -18.49
N LEU A 115 8.22 8.52 -17.34
CA LEU A 115 8.75 9.87 -17.08
C LEU A 115 10.28 9.88 -16.94
N ALA A 116 10.87 8.87 -16.30
CA ALA A 116 12.32 8.77 -16.12
C ALA A 116 13.09 8.53 -17.43
N ASN A 117 12.46 7.87 -18.40
CA ASN A 117 13.15 7.48 -19.64
C ASN A 117 13.19 8.58 -20.70
N GLY A 118 12.55 9.74 -20.49
CA GLY A 118 12.94 10.99 -21.13
C GLY A 118 12.61 11.19 -22.61
N ILE A 119 12.63 10.10 -23.36
CA ILE A 119 11.69 9.85 -24.42
C ILE A 119 10.46 9.23 -23.73
N SER A 120 9.58 10.10 -23.24
CA SER A 120 8.17 9.76 -23.19
C SER A 120 7.81 9.34 -24.60
N GLY A 121 7.40 8.09 -24.83
CA GLY A 121 7.05 7.56 -26.16
C GLY A 121 7.85 6.36 -26.64
N SER A 122 7.14 5.27 -27.00
CA SER A 122 7.69 4.31 -27.94
C SER A 122 7.98 5.02 -29.26
N GLY A 123 9.18 4.85 -29.80
CA GLY A 123 9.53 5.42 -31.09
C GLY A 123 10.47 4.51 -31.85
N VAL A 124 10.46 4.66 -33.16
CA VAL A 124 11.25 3.81 -34.06
C VAL A 124 12.37 4.66 -34.65
N PHE A 125 13.60 4.17 -34.50
CA PHE A 125 14.75 4.69 -35.22
C PHE A 125 14.78 4.07 -36.60
N LYS A 126 14.62 4.88 -37.65
CA LYS A 126 14.73 4.47 -39.05
C LYS A 126 16.14 4.81 -39.54
N HIS A 127 16.88 3.78 -39.91
CA HIS A 127 18.19 3.92 -40.56
C HIS A 127 18.03 3.67 -42.07
N PRO A 128 18.56 4.53 -42.95
CA PRO A 128 18.39 4.39 -44.40
C PRO A 128 19.14 3.19 -44.99
N GLU A 129 20.24 2.75 -44.35
CA GLU A 129 21.05 1.62 -44.79
C GLU A 129 20.86 0.38 -43.89
N ASN A 130 21.05 -0.81 -44.47
CA ASN A 130 21.06 -2.05 -43.70
C ASN A 130 22.38 -2.22 -42.93
N PHE A 131 22.30 -2.81 -41.74
CA PHE A 131 23.52 -3.22 -41.03
C PHE A 131 24.07 -4.51 -41.64
N ASP A 132 25.25 -4.42 -42.25
CA ASP A 132 25.93 -5.54 -42.91
C ASP A 132 26.50 -6.58 -41.94
N THR A 133 26.69 -6.22 -40.66
CA THR A 133 27.22 -7.12 -39.62
C THR A 133 26.44 -7.00 -38.32
N GLU A 134 26.36 -8.10 -37.56
CA GLU A 134 25.70 -8.12 -36.24
C GLU A 134 26.41 -7.20 -35.24
N GLU A 135 27.74 -7.07 -35.34
CA GLU A 135 28.50 -6.14 -34.50
C GLU A 135 28.09 -4.68 -34.73
N SER A 136 27.89 -4.27 -35.97
CA SER A 136 27.45 -2.91 -36.29
C SER A 136 26.05 -2.63 -35.77
N ARG A 137 25.15 -3.63 -35.82
CA ARG A 137 23.80 -3.55 -35.24
C ARG A 137 23.84 -3.40 -33.72
N GLU A 138 24.67 -4.18 -33.02
CA GLU A 138 24.82 -4.10 -31.57
C GLU A 138 25.51 -2.80 -31.12
N ARG A 139 26.50 -2.30 -31.87
CA ARG A 139 27.11 -0.98 -31.65
C ARG A 139 26.05 0.12 -31.77
N PHE A 140 25.19 0.05 -32.78
CA PHE A 140 24.10 1.00 -32.98
C PHE A 140 23.10 0.97 -31.81
N LYS A 141 22.59 -0.20 -31.42
CA LYS A 141 21.69 -0.36 -30.25
C LYS A 141 22.29 0.24 -28.98
N LYS A 142 23.58 -0.01 -28.71
CA LYS A 142 24.29 0.56 -27.54
C LYS A 142 24.50 2.07 -27.65
N SER A 143 24.65 2.61 -28.85
CA SER A 143 24.73 4.06 -29.08
C SER A 143 23.40 4.74 -28.77
N VAL A 144 22.31 4.22 -29.35
CA VAL A 144 20.94 4.69 -29.10
C VAL A 144 20.59 4.57 -27.61
N ALA A 145 20.83 3.41 -26.99
CA ALA A 145 20.55 3.21 -25.58
C ALA A 145 21.32 4.18 -24.66
N ARG A 146 22.51 4.64 -25.05
CA ARG A 146 23.29 5.65 -24.29
C ARG A 146 22.76 7.06 -24.46
N GLY A 147 22.29 7.44 -25.65
CA GLY A 147 21.74 8.76 -25.91
C GLY A 147 20.31 8.95 -25.39
N VAL A 148 19.53 7.87 -25.35
CA VAL A 148 18.12 7.86 -24.93
C VAL A 148 17.94 7.43 -23.48
N GLY A 149 18.81 6.56 -22.97
CA GLY A 149 18.61 5.92 -21.68
C GLY A 149 19.01 6.80 -20.49
N GLY A 150 18.14 6.86 -19.49
CA GLY A 150 18.42 7.41 -18.17
C GLY A 150 17.78 8.78 -17.89
N VAL A 151 17.49 9.02 -16.60
CA VAL A 151 16.84 10.25 -16.08
C VAL A 151 17.59 11.51 -16.48
N TRP A 152 18.92 11.44 -16.59
CA TRP A 152 19.78 12.58 -16.95
C TRP A 152 19.77 12.91 -18.44
N ASN A 153 19.35 11.96 -19.28
CA ASN A 153 19.20 12.17 -20.72
C ASN A 153 17.75 12.51 -21.09
N ALA A 154 16.87 12.63 -20.09
CA ALA A 154 15.48 12.96 -20.29
C ALA A 154 15.28 14.40 -20.76
N GLY A 155 14.68 14.56 -21.94
CA GLY A 155 14.55 15.86 -22.61
C GLY A 155 15.83 16.36 -23.30
N SER A 156 16.91 15.57 -23.33
CA SER A 156 18.10 15.91 -24.09
C SER A 156 17.83 15.82 -25.59
N ALA A 157 18.34 16.79 -26.36
CA ALA A 157 18.25 16.76 -27.82
C ALA A 157 19.04 15.54 -28.35
N LEU A 158 18.35 14.61 -29.00
CA LEU A 158 19.01 13.52 -29.72
C LEU A 158 19.70 14.08 -30.96
N VAL A 159 21.02 13.95 -31.01
CA VAL A 159 21.80 14.21 -32.21
C VAL A 159 21.74 12.96 -33.08
N LEU A 160 21.06 13.07 -34.23
CA LEU A 160 20.93 12.00 -35.20
C LEU A 160 21.91 12.25 -36.35
N GLU A 161 22.81 11.31 -36.61
CA GLU A 161 23.81 11.38 -37.69
C GLU A 161 23.49 10.37 -38.79
N GLY A 162 23.98 10.59 -40.02
CA GLY A 162 23.89 9.60 -41.11
C GLY A 162 22.49 9.39 -41.71
N GLY A 163 21.60 10.38 -41.64
CA GLY A 163 20.23 10.26 -42.17
C GLY A 163 19.29 9.45 -41.27
N LEU A 164 19.68 9.24 -40.00
CA LEU A 164 18.85 8.59 -39.00
C LEU A 164 17.63 9.45 -38.66
N GLU A 165 16.44 8.87 -38.71
CA GLU A 165 15.19 9.53 -38.32
C GLU A 165 14.60 8.87 -37.08
N TYR A 166 14.06 9.67 -36.17
CA TYR A 166 13.31 9.20 -35.01
C TYR A 166 11.83 9.54 -35.17
N GLU A 167 10.98 8.52 -35.32
CA GLU A 167 9.53 8.68 -35.41
C GLU A 167 8.89 8.39 -34.04
N VAL A 168 8.17 9.38 -33.52
CA VAL A 168 7.38 9.26 -32.30
C VAL A 168 6.07 8.54 -32.62
N LEU A 169 5.80 7.40 -31.98
CA LEU A 169 4.47 6.81 -31.99
C LEU A 169 3.59 7.63 -31.02
N SER A 170 2.42 8.08 -31.48
CA SER A 170 1.65 9.16 -30.83
C SER A 170 1.41 8.95 -29.33
N GLN A 171 1.65 9.99 -28.52
CA GLN A 171 1.68 9.94 -27.05
C GLN A 171 0.43 10.52 -26.35
N ASN A 172 -0.35 11.37 -27.04
CA ASN A 172 -1.34 12.22 -26.37
C ASN A 172 -2.46 11.43 -25.64
N ASN A 173 -2.81 10.25 -26.14
CA ASN A 173 -3.84 9.42 -25.49
C ASN A 173 -3.33 8.69 -24.24
N GLU A 174 -2.04 8.40 -24.14
CA GLU A 174 -1.46 7.60 -23.06
C GLU A 174 -1.33 8.43 -21.77
N ASP A 175 -0.92 9.70 -21.89
CA ASP A 175 -0.79 10.61 -20.74
C ASP A 175 -2.15 10.92 -20.08
N LEU A 176 -3.19 11.17 -20.89
CA LEU A 176 -4.55 11.39 -20.39
C LEU A 176 -5.11 10.14 -19.70
N GLN A 177 -4.90 8.96 -20.28
CA GLN A 177 -5.31 7.69 -19.68
C GLN A 177 -4.52 7.39 -18.39
N TYR A 178 -3.24 7.73 -18.33
CA TYR A 178 -2.42 7.59 -17.13
C TYR A 178 -2.94 8.48 -15.98
N LEU A 179 -3.23 9.75 -16.25
CA LEU A 179 -3.81 10.67 -15.27
C LEU A 179 -5.17 10.17 -14.74
N GLN A 180 -6.04 9.69 -15.62
CA GLN A 180 -7.33 9.09 -15.23
C GLN A 180 -7.13 7.86 -14.35
N THR A 181 -6.20 6.96 -14.73
CA THR A 181 -5.86 5.76 -13.95
C THR A 181 -5.37 6.13 -12.55
N ARG A 182 -4.53 7.16 -12.42
CA ARG A 182 -4.02 7.64 -11.12
C ARG A 182 -5.12 8.17 -10.21
N LYS A 183 -6.11 8.88 -10.77
CA LYS A 183 -7.26 9.39 -10.01
C LYS A 183 -8.13 8.25 -9.50
N PHE A 184 -8.42 7.27 -10.36
CA PHE A 184 -9.22 6.10 -9.97
C PHE A 184 -8.55 5.28 -8.85
N GLN A 185 -7.22 5.12 -8.93
CA GLN A 185 -6.45 4.41 -7.90
C GLN A 185 -6.51 5.06 -6.51
N ILE A 186 -6.56 6.39 -6.45
CA ILE A 186 -6.72 7.10 -5.18
C ILE A 186 -8.06 6.72 -4.53
N GLU A 187 -9.13 6.69 -5.33
CA GLU A 187 -10.46 6.30 -4.85
C GLU A 187 -10.54 4.82 -4.47
N ASP A 188 -9.90 3.94 -5.22
CA ASP A 188 -9.86 2.50 -4.91
C ASP A 188 -9.20 2.24 -3.56
N VAL A 189 -8.05 2.86 -3.30
CA VAL A 189 -7.37 2.73 -1.99
C VAL A 189 -8.23 3.31 -0.86
N ALA A 190 -8.85 4.47 -1.08
CA ALA A 190 -9.74 5.08 -0.09
C ALA A 190 -10.93 4.18 0.25
N ARG A 191 -11.49 3.51 -0.76
CA ARG A 191 -12.63 2.59 -0.64
C ARG A 191 -12.33 1.38 0.23
N ILE A 192 -11.09 0.88 0.24
CA ILE A 192 -10.66 -0.23 1.12
C ILE A 192 -10.96 0.10 2.59
N PHE A 193 -10.77 1.36 2.97
CA PHE A 193 -10.92 1.84 4.34
C PHE A 193 -12.25 2.58 4.59
N GLY A 194 -13.13 2.64 3.59
CA GLY A 194 -14.38 3.41 3.68
C GLY A 194 -14.18 4.92 3.82
N VAL A 195 -13.00 5.44 3.43
CA VAL A 195 -12.69 6.87 3.50
C VAL A 195 -13.24 7.56 2.26
N PRO A 196 -14.11 8.59 2.40
CA PRO A 196 -14.66 9.29 1.25
C PRO A 196 -13.64 10.23 0.60
N PRO A 197 -13.74 10.51 -0.72
CA PRO A 197 -12.74 11.29 -1.46
C PRO A 197 -12.45 12.69 -0.88
N HIS A 198 -13.45 13.37 -0.33
CA HIS A 198 -13.27 14.71 0.24
C HIS A 198 -12.35 14.72 1.48
N MET A 199 -12.27 13.62 2.23
CA MET A 199 -11.39 13.49 3.41
C MET A 199 -9.92 13.38 3.03
N ILE A 200 -9.62 12.98 1.79
CA ILE A 200 -8.26 12.86 1.24
C ILE A 200 -7.96 13.97 0.22
N GLN A 201 -8.71 15.07 0.28
CA GLN A 201 -8.56 16.24 -0.60
C GLN A 201 -8.77 15.93 -2.09
N HIS A 202 -9.45 14.83 -2.42
CA HIS A 202 -9.83 14.50 -3.79
C HIS A 202 -11.22 15.09 -4.08
N LEU A 203 -11.25 16.38 -4.47
CA LEU A 203 -12.46 17.22 -4.50
C LEU A 203 -13.08 17.40 -5.90
N GLU A 204 -12.72 16.61 -6.92
CA GLU A 204 -13.20 16.83 -8.30
C GLU A 204 -14.73 16.88 -8.45
N ARG A 205 -15.46 16.18 -7.58
CA ARG A 205 -16.93 16.10 -7.60
C ARG A 205 -17.58 16.58 -6.30
N ALA A 206 -16.78 17.08 -5.35
CA ALA A 206 -17.28 17.58 -4.08
C ALA A 206 -17.70 19.04 -4.24
N THR A 207 -18.92 19.37 -3.80
CA THR A 207 -19.39 20.76 -3.72
C THR A 207 -19.60 21.10 -2.25
N PHE A 208 -19.45 22.36 -1.85
CA PHE A 208 -19.60 22.75 -0.44
C PHE A 208 -20.92 22.28 0.19
N ASN A 209 -21.99 22.22 -0.60
CA ASN A 209 -23.32 21.77 -0.17
C ASN A 209 -23.42 20.28 0.19
N ASN A 210 -22.51 19.43 -0.29
CA ASN A 210 -22.58 17.97 -0.05
C ASN A 210 -21.50 17.44 0.92
N ILE A 211 -20.58 18.27 1.38
CA ILE A 211 -19.47 17.85 2.25
C ILE A 211 -19.95 17.52 3.67
N GLU A 212 -20.86 18.31 4.22
CA GLU A 212 -21.38 18.10 5.58
C GLU A 212 -22.08 16.75 5.70
N GLN A 213 -22.98 16.43 4.75
CA GLN A 213 -23.68 15.15 4.72
C GLN A 213 -22.71 13.98 4.54
N GLN A 214 -21.69 14.11 3.68
CA GLN A 214 -20.68 13.06 3.51
C GLN A 214 -19.81 12.87 4.76
N SER A 215 -19.53 13.93 5.52
CA SER A 215 -18.78 13.85 6.78
C SER A 215 -19.57 13.06 7.83
N ILE A 216 -20.89 13.28 7.92
CA ILE A 216 -21.78 12.51 8.81
C ILE A 216 -21.82 11.03 8.38
N GLN A 217 -21.97 10.76 7.09
CA GLN A 217 -21.98 9.39 6.56
C GLN A 217 -20.67 8.66 6.84
N PHE A 218 -19.53 9.34 6.77
CA PHE A 218 -18.23 8.76 7.12
C PHE A 218 -18.19 8.31 8.58
N VAL A 219 -18.67 9.13 9.51
CA VAL A 219 -18.74 8.74 10.93
C VAL A 219 -19.66 7.53 11.09
N GLN A 220 -20.86 7.55 10.50
CA GLN A 220 -21.86 6.49 10.67
C GLN A 220 -21.45 5.15 10.07
N TYR A 221 -20.93 5.16 8.84
CA TYR A 221 -20.72 3.93 8.07
C TYR A 221 -19.27 3.43 8.12
N ALA A 222 -18.29 4.29 8.35
CA ALA A 222 -16.89 3.88 8.42
C ALA A 222 -16.39 3.85 9.86
N LEU A 223 -16.51 4.94 10.63
CA LEU A 223 -15.88 5.04 11.96
C LEU A 223 -16.64 4.30 13.05
N LEU A 224 -17.97 4.43 13.10
CA LEU A 224 -18.80 3.86 14.16
C LEU A 224 -18.65 2.34 14.30
N PRO A 225 -18.63 1.54 13.21
CA PRO A 225 -18.38 0.11 13.32
C PRO A 225 -17.04 -0.24 13.99
N TRP A 226 -16.00 0.60 13.84
CA TRP A 226 -14.73 0.41 14.53
C TRP A 226 -14.82 0.84 15.99
N MET A 227 -15.47 1.97 16.29
CA MET A 227 -15.66 2.43 17.67
C MET A 227 -16.40 1.39 18.51
N VAL A 228 -17.48 0.81 17.97
CA VAL A 228 -18.25 -0.26 18.65
C VAL A 228 -17.43 -1.54 18.87
N ARG A 229 -16.40 -1.81 18.06
CA ARG A 229 -15.49 -2.95 18.30
C ARG A 229 -14.49 -2.71 19.44
N PHE A 230 -14.23 -1.44 19.75
CA PHE A 230 -13.37 -1.04 20.88
C PHE A 230 -14.15 -0.95 22.20
N GLU A 231 -15.48 -0.81 22.15
CA GLU A 231 -16.38 -0.83 23.30
C GLU A 231 -16.62 -2.25 23.83
#